data_AF-A0A7C1MJW7-F1
#
_entry.id   AF-A0A7C1MJW7-F1
#
_cell.length_a   1.000
_cell.length_b   1.000
_cell.length_c   1.000
_cell.angle_alpha   90.00
_cell.angle_beta   90.00
_cell.angle_gamma   90.00
#
_symmetry.space_group_name_H-M   'P 1'
#
loop_
_entity.id
_entity.type
_entity.pdbx_description
1 polymer ?
#
loop_
_entity_poly.entity_id
_entity_poly.type
_entity_poly.pdbx_seq_one_letter_code
_entity_poly.pdbx_strand_id
1 'polypeptide(L)'
;VLMQRIRRRGITAEQDIDGDYLNSLCDIYSQFFHSYTRSPLLVVNAENINYVDSDDDYTMLLNHILSIKSSRHYFNPLSSQK
;
A
#
# COMPACT_ATOMS: atom_id res chain seq x y z
N VAL A 1 2.97 -11.03 4.86
CA VAL A 1 2.53 -10.76 3.47
C VAL A 1 3.62 -10.11 2.60
N LEU A 2 4.32 -9.06 3.06
CA LEU A 2 5.30 -8.33 2.23
C LEU A 2 6.51 -9.19 1.77
N MET A 3 7.18 -9.89 2.69
CA MET A 3 8.28 -10.81 2.34
C MET A 3 7.86 -11.91 1.37
N GLN A 4 6.63 -12.41 1.49
CA GLN A 4 6.07 -13.41 0.58
C GLN A 4 5.88 -12.84 -0.84
N ARG A 5 5.47 -11.58 -0.96
CA ARG A 5 5.36 -10.87 -2.26
C ARG A 5 6.73 -10.63 -2.90
N ILE A 6 7.73 -10.24 -2.11
CA ILE A 6 9.10 -10.04 -2.59
C ILE A 6 9.69 -11.35 -3.11
N ARG A 7 9.54 -12.44 -2.35
CA ARG A 7 9.93 -13.79 -2.79
C ARG A 7 9.19 -14.22 -4.06
N ARG A 8 7.88 -13.97 -4.16
CA ARG A 8 7.08 -14.29 -5.36
C ARG A 8 7.54 -13.51 -6.61
N ARG A 9 8.02 -12.27 -6.47
CA ARG A 9 8.55 -11.47 -7.60
C ARG A 9 9.88 -12.00 -8.13
N GLY A 10 10.68 -12.67 -7.31
CA GLY A 10 11.91 -13.34 -7.75
C GLY A 10 13.03 -12.42 -8.26
N ILE A 11 13.00 -11.13 -7.93
CA ILE A 11 14.06 -10.18 -8.30
C ILE A 11 15.30 -10.48 -7.45
N THR A 12 16.43 -10.83 -8.07
CA THR A 12 17.66 -11.24 -7.37
C THR A 12 18.12 -10.22 -6.34
N ALA A 13 18.10 -8.93 -6.68
CA ALA A 13 18.50 -7.86 -5.78
C ALA A 13 17.56 -7.70 -4.55
N GLU A 14 16.32 -8.18 -4.62
CA GLU A 14 15.37 -8.13 -3.50
C GLU A 14 15.40 -9.39 -2.64
N GLN A 15 16.00 -10.50 -3.11
CA GLN A 15 16.01 -11.78 -2.37
C GLN A 15 16.89 -11.74 -1.13
N ASP A 16 17.97 -10.96 -1.16
CA ASP A 16 18.93 -10.83 -0.06
C ASP A 16 18.54 -9.72 0.94
N ILE A 17 17.38 -9.09 0.76
CA ILE A 17 16.91 -8.06 1.69
C ILE A 17 16.53 -8.73 3.01
N ASP A 18 17.17 -8.28 4.09
CA ASP A 18 16.87 -8.73 5.44
C ASP A 18 15.43 -8.33 5.84
N GLY A 19 14.71 -9.27 6.46
CA GLY A 19 13.37 -9.03 6.96
C GLY A 19 13.34 -7.95 8.05
N ASP A 20 14.36 -7.89 8.91
CA ASP A 20 14.46 -6.90 9.97
C ASP A 20 14.74 -5.50 9.41
N TYR A 21 15.52 -5.42 8.34
CA TYR A 21 15.73 -4.19 7.59
C TYR A 21 14.42 -3.71 6.94
N LEU A 22 13.66 -4.61 6.32
CA LEU A 22 12.36 -4.28 5.73
C LEU A 22 11.35 -3.77 6.76
N ASN A 23 11.29 -4.41 7.93
CA ASN A 23 10.43 -3.96 9.03
C ASN A 23 10.82 -2.56 9.50
N SER A 24 12.12 -2.33 9.73
CA SER A 24 12.65 -1.01 10.13
C SER A 24 12.30 0.07 9.10
N LEU A 25 12.39 -0.27 7.81
CA LEU A 25 12.02 0.64 6.73
C LEU A 25 10.52 0.96 6.76
N CYS A 26 9.66 -0.04 6.91
CA CYS A 26 8.22 0.14 7.04
C CYS A 26 7.85 1.05 8.23
N ASP A 27 8.54 0.91 9.37
CA ASP A 27 8.32 1.74 10.55
C ASP A 27 8.72 3.20 10.30
N ILE A 28 9.89 3.42 9.69
CA ILE A 28 10.37 4.77 9.33
C ILE A 28 9.39 5.47 8.38
N TYR A 29 8.91 4.77 7.34
CA TYR A 29 7.93 5.32 6.41
C TYR A 29 6.59 5.62 7.11
N SER A 30 6.13 4.73 7.97
CA SER A 30 4.90 4.94 8.74
C SER A 30 4.99 6.18 9.62
N GLN A 31 6.13 6.35 10.31
CA GLN A 31 6.37 7.52 11.15
C GLN A 31 6.50 8.81 10.33
N PHE A 32 7.21 8.77 9.21
CA PHE A 32 7.34 9.92 8.30
C PHE A 32 5.98 10.41 7.81
N PHE A 33 5.14 9.49 7.32
CA PHE A 33 3.81 9.83 6.82
C PHE A 33 2.81 10.19 7.93
N HIS A 34 3.07 9.80 9.19
CA HIS A 34 2.28 10.22 10.33
C HIS A 34 2.34 11.74 10.55
N SER A 35 3.49 12.38 10.33
CA SER A 35 3.65 13.84 10.44
C SER A 35 3.56 14.61 9.13
N TYR A 36 3.46 13.91 8.00
CA TYR A 36 3.47 14.54 6.68
C TYR A 36 2.16 15.29 6.38
N THR A 37 2.28 16.57 6.01
CA THR A 37 1.15 17.49 5.74
C THR A 37 1.32 18.34 4.48
N ARG A 38 2.42 18.16 3.73
CA ARG A 38 2.74 19.01 2.56
C ARG A 38 1.85 18.76 1.35
N SER A 39 1.12 17.65 1.33
CA SER A 39 0.12 17.32 0.30
C SER A 39 -0.96 16.42 0.89
N PRO A 40 -2.11 16.25 0.20
CA PRO A 40 -3.07 15.21 0.55
C PRO A 40 -2.38 13.84 0.59
N LEU A 41 -2.72 13.04 1.59
CA LEU A 41 -2.12 11.73 1.83
C LEU A 41 -3.22 10.67 1.78
N LEU A 42 -3.04 9.66 0.95
CA LEU A 42 -3.91 8.50 0.89
C LEU A 42 -3.14 7.27 1.39
N VAL A 43 -3.59 6.68 2.48
CA VAL A 43 -3.06 5.42 3.01
C VAL A 43 -3.98 4.29 2.56
N VAL A 44 -3.45 3.36 1.77
CA VAL A 44 -4.18 2.25 1.18
C VAL A 44 -3.76 0.95 1.85
N ASN A 45 -4.72 0.18 2.36
CA ASN A 45 -4.43 -1.18 2.82
C ASN A 45 -4.35 -2.13 1.60
N ALA A 46 -3.14 -2.62 1.32
CA ALA A 46 -2.87 -3.54 0.21
C ALA A 46 -2.81 -5.02 0.63
N GLU A 47 -3.23 -5.36 1.85
CA GLU A 47 -3.19 -6.74 2.38
C GLU A 47 -4.17 -7.66 1.63
N ASN A 48 -5.40 -7.19 1.38
CA ASN A 48 -6.48 -8.01 0.82
C ASN A 48 -6.94 -7.64 -0.60
N ILE A 49 -6.39 -6.59 -1.21
CA ILE A 49 -6.74 -6.25 -2.60
C ILE A 49 -5.77 -6.87 -3.61
N ASN A 50 -6.35 -7.27 -4.73
CA ASN A 50 -5.67 -7.63 -5.96
C ASN A 50 -5.89 -6.59 -7.10
N TYR A 51 -5.27 -5.40 -7.00
CA TYR A 51 -5.33 -4.35 -8.03
C TYR A 51 -4.77 -4.79 -9.40
N VAL A 52 -4.06 -5.92 -9.43
CA VAL A 52 -3.45 -6.46 -10.64
C VAL A 52 -4.45 -7.31 -11.42
N ASP A 53 -5.37 -7.98 -10.74
CA ASP A 53 -6.28 -8.97 -11.35
C ASP A 53 -7.77 -8.51 -11.30
N SER A 54 -8.08 -7.32 -10.79
CA SER A 54 -9.45 -6.81 -10.60
C SER A 54 -9.59 -5.34 -11.06
N ASP A 55 -10.24 -5.15 -12.21
CA ASP A 55 -10.51 -3.82 -12.79
C ASP A 55 -11.49 -2.99 -11.94
N ASP A 56 -12.38 -3.65 -11.20
CA ASP A 56 -13.34 -3.00 -10.31
C ASP A 56 -12.63 -2.38 -9.09
N ASP A 57 -11.69 -3.12 -8.50
CA ASP A 57 -10.87 -2.65 -7.37
C ASP A 57 -9.98 -1.47 -7.80
N TYR A 58 -9.44 -1.53 -9.02
CA TYR A 58 -8.69 -0.45 -9.62
C TYR A 58 -9.56 0.81 -9.81
N THR A 59 -10.76 0.64 -10.36
CA THR A 59 -11.69 1.76 -10.61
C THR A 59 -12.16 2.41 -9.31
N MET A 60 -12.41 1.61 -8.26
CA MET A 60 -12.72 2.13 -6.92
C MET A 60 -11.59 2.98 -6.35
N LEU A 61 -10.34 2.50 -6.45
CA LEU A 61 -9.17 3.24 -6.00
C LEU A 61 -9.00 4.54 -6.80
N LEU A 62 -9.13 4.48 -8.12
CA LEU A 62 -8.98 5.64 -9.00
C LEU A 62 -10.01 6.73 -8.69
N ASN A 63 -11.28 6.35 -8.56
CA ASN A 63 -12.35 7.28 -8.19
C ASN A 63 -12.09 7.91 -6.82
N HIS A 64 -11.57 7.11 -5.86
CA HIS A 64 -11.22 7.62 -4.55
C HIS A 64 -10.09 8.64 -4.64
N ILE A 65 -8.99 8.34 -5.36
CA ILE A 65 -7.87 9.27 -5.58
C ILE A 65 -8.36 10.59 -6.18
N LEU A 66 -9.21 10.54 -7.20
CA LEU A 66 -9.76 11.73 -7.87
C LEU A 66 -10.70 12.56 -6.97
N SER A 67 -11.28 11.95 -5.95
CA SER A 67 -12.19 12.62 -5.01
C SER A 67 -11.46 13.34 -3.86
N ILE A 68 -10.17 13.09 -3.65
CA ILE A 68 -9.40 13.64 -2.53
C ILE A 68 -9.08 15.11 -2.79
N LYS A 69 -9.81 16.00 -2.11
CA LYS A 69 -9.62 17.45 -2.22
C LYS A 69 -8.74 18.04 -1.12
N SER A 70 -8.64 17.37 0.04
CA SER A 70 -7.77 17.75 1.14
C SER A 70 -7.81 16.72 2.27
N SER A 71 -6.77 16.70 3.12
CA SER A 71 -6.58 15.85 4.30
C SER A 71 -6.01 14.43 4.06
N ARG A 72 -5.85 13.69 5.17
CA ARG A 72 -5.36 12.32 5.24
C ARG A 72 -6.53 11.35 5.14
N HIS A 73 -6.51 10.50 4.14
CA HIS A 73 -7.55 9.51 3.87
C HIS A 73 -7.01 8.11 4.12
N TYR A 74 -7.85 7.25 4.69
CA TYR A 74 -7.57 5.83 4.84
C TYR A 74 -8.54 5.07 3.94
N PHE A 75 -8.00 4.40 2.93
CA PHE A 75 -8.75 3.50 2.08
C PHE A 75 -8.49 2.09 2.57
N ASN A 76 -9.46 1.57 3.33
CA ASN A 76 -9.51 0.15 3.63
C ASN A 76 -10.53 -0.49 2.69
N PRO A 77 -10.07 -1.14 1.62
CA PRO A 77 -10.96 -1.91 0.79
C PRO A 77 -11.43 -3.11 1.62
N LEU A 78 -12.67 -3.04 2.09
CA LEU A 78 -13.37 -4.25 2.49
C LEU A 78 -13.42 -5.08 1.22
N SER A 79 -12.61 -6.15 1.19
CA SER A 79 -12.72 -7.22 0.19
C SER A 79 -14.20 -7.46 0.00
N SER A 80 -14.70 -7.16 -1.20
CA SER A 80 -16.06 -7.50 -1.57
C SER A 80 -16.09 -9.02 -1.59
N GLN A 81 -16.40 -9.63 -0.43
CA GLN A 81 -16.65 -11.04 -0.35
C GLN A 81 -17.91 -11.29 -1.16
N LYS A 82 -17.71 -11.75 -2.40
CA LYS A 82 -18.66 -12.57 -3.13
C LYS A 82 -17.90 -13.63 -3.91
#